data_AF-A0A6M0L637-F1
#
_entry.id   AF-A0A6M0L637-F1
#
_cell.length_a   1.000
_cell.length_b   1.000
_cell.length_c   1.000
_cell.angle_alpha   90.00
_cell.angle_beta   90.00
_cell.angle_gamma   90.00
#
_symmetry.space_group_name_H-M   'P 1'
#
loop_
_entity.id
_entity.type
_entity.pdbx_description
1 polymer ?
#
loop_
_entity_poly.entity_id
_entity_poly.type
_entity_poly.pdbx_seq_one_letter_code
_entity_poly.pdbx_strand_id
1 'polypeptide(L)'
;MVLEEWFQLKAKQFHRLGYDQVTSTDIASFFFEFAWKRKTPNFYTEQVNAIVRLTPNQYFDFRTMQIQTNQSTTLEDIDFSELF
;
A
#
# COMPACT_ATOMS: atom_id res chain seq x y z
N MET A 1 9.09 -17.76 -2.21
CA MET A 1 7.96 -17.72 -3.17
C MET A 1 7.97 -16.36 -3.82
N VAL A 2 8.08 -16.30 -5.15
CA VAL A 2 8.28 -15.02 -5.85
C VAL A 2 6.91 -14.55 -6.36
N LEU A 3 6.38 -13.47 -5.75
CA LEU A 3 5.12 -12.82 -6.18
C LEU A 3 5.36 -11.71 -7.21
N GLU A 4 6.62 -11.46 -7.58
CA GLU A 4 7.06 -10.37 -8.47
C GLU A 4 6.29 -10.31 -9.78
N GLU A 5 6.10 -11.46 -10.45
CA GLU A 5 5.35 -11.53 -11.70
C GLU A 5 3.89 -11.06 -11.55
N TRP A 6 3.26 -11.36 -10.41
CA TRP A 6 1.89 -10.93 -10.13
C TRP A 6 1.80 -9.41 -9.91
N PHE A 7 2.79 -8.83 -9.23
CA PHE A 7 2.87 -7.38 -9.07
C PHE A 7 3.09 -6.67 -10.42
N GLN A 8 3.94 -7.22 -11.29
CA GLN A 8 4.16 -6.68 -12.63
C GLN A 8 2.90 -6.78 -13.51
N LEU A 9 2.21 -7.91 -13.49
CA LEU A 9 0.94 -8.08 -14.22
C LEU A 9 -0.11 -7.10 -13.71
N LYS A 10 -0.16 -6.88 -12.40
CA LYS A 10 -1.11 -5.95 -11.79
C LYS A 10 -0.80 -4.49 -12.13
N ALA A 11 0.47 -4.09 -12.10
CA ALA A 11 0.91 -2.76 -12.54
C ALA A 11 0.53 -2.51 -14.00
N LYS A 12 0.78 -3.48 -14.90
CA LYS A 12 0.33 -3.37 -16.31
C LYS A 12 -1.18 -3.22 -16.45
N GLN A 13 -1.97 -3.89 -15.60
CA GLN A 13 -3.42 -3.70 -15.57
C GLN A 13 -3.79 -2.28 -15.13
N PHE A 14 -3.12 -1.74 -14.11
CA PHE A 14 -3.33 -0.37 -13.65
C PHE A 14 -2.97 0.66 -14.73
N HIS A 15 -1.87 0.46 -15.46
CA HIS A 15 -1.48 1.30 -16.60
C HIS A 15 -2.55 1.31 -17.68
N ARG A 16 -3.10 0.15 -18.05
CA ARG A 16 -4.21 0.06 -19.02
C ARG A 16 -5.48 0.80 -18.57
N LEU A 17 -5.64 1.06 -17.28
CA LEU A 17 -6.75 1.82 -16.71
C LEU A 17 -6.43 3.32 -16.55
N GLY A 18 -5.25 3.77 -16.98
CA GLY A 18 -4.81 5.17 -16.92
C GLY A 18 -3.99 5.53 -15.68
N TYR A 19 -3.52 4.55 -14.89
CA TYR A 19 -2.71 4.77 -13.69
C TYR A 19 -1.23 4.48 -13.93
N ASP A 20 -0.64 5.10 -14.96
CA ASP A 20 0.72 4.83 -15.45
C ASP A 20 1.83 5.04 -14.40
N GLN A 21 1.57 5.89 -13.41
CA GLN A 21 2.47 6.18 -12.31
C GLN A 21 2.61 5.05 -11.28
N VAL A 22 1.71 4.07 -11.27
CA VAL A 22 1.73 2.99 -10.25
C VAL A 22 2.66 1.87 -10.70
N THR A 23 3.74 1.63 -9.96
CA THR A 23 4.75 0.60 -10.29
C THR A 23 4.45 -0.74 -9.63
N SER A 24 5.12 -1.81 -10.06
CA SER A 24 5.05 -3.10 -9.36
C SER A 24 5.59 -3.00 -7.94
N THR A 25 6.63 -2.18 -7.72
CA THR A 25 7.20 -1.90 -6.40
C THR A 25 6.18 -1.22 -5.49
N ASP A 26 5.43 -0.23 -5.99
CA ASP A 26 4.35 0.41 -5.23
C ASP A 26 3.28 -0.59 -4.76
N ILE A 27 2.90 -1.52 -5.64
CA ILE A 27 1.92 -2.55 -5.32
C ILE A 27 2.50 -3.54 -4.31
N ALA A 28 3.77 -3.93 -4.45
CA ALA A 28 4.45 -4.80 -3.50
C ALA A 28 4.49 -4.17 -2.10
N SER A 29 4.88 -2.89 -2.00
CA SER A 29 4.88 -2.14 -0.74
C SER A 29 3.49 -2.06 -0.12
N PHE A 30 2.44 -1.81 -0.92
CA PHE A 30 1.05 -1.87 -0.42
C PHE A 30 0.75 -3.21 0.27
N PHE A 31 1.15 -4.33 -0.31
CA PHE A 31 0.88 -5.63 0.29
C PHE A 31 1.75 -5.91 1.51
N PHE A 32 3.08 -5.75 1.41
CA PHE A 32 3.99 -6.13 2.49
C PHE A 32 3.97 -5.16 3.67
N GLU A 33 3.82 -3.87 3.41
CA GLU A 33 3.90 -2.85 4.46
C GLU A 33 2.53 -2.52 5.07
N PHE A 34 1.43 -2.89 4.40
CA PHE A 34 0.09 -2.59 4.87
C PHE A 34 -0.85 -3.80 4.88
N ALA A 35 -1.26 -4.30 3.72
CA ALA A 35 -2.34 -5.30 3.65
C ALA A 35 -2.00 -6.58 4.42
N TRP A 36 -0.72 -6.96 4.44
CA TRP A 36 -0.20 -8.13 5.13
C TRP A 36 0.66 -7.80 6.35
N LYS A 37 0.74 -6.52 6.75
CA LYS A 37 1.59 -6.04 7.86
C LYS A 37 1.43 -6.87 9.13
N ARG A 38 0.20 -7.25 9.47
CA ARG A 38 -0.13 -8.02 10.68
C ARG A 38 -0.22 -9.53 10.42
N LYS A 39 -0.62 -9.92 9.21
CA LYS A 39 -0.82 -11.32 8.84
C LYS A 39 -0.80 -11.47 7.33
N THR A 40 0.25 -12.11 6.83
CA THR A 40 0.30 -12.59 5.45
C THR A 40 -0.56 -13.85 5.31
N PRO A 41 -1.34 -14.01 4.22
CA PRO A 41 -2.03 -15.26 3.93
C PRO A 41 -1.03 -16.42 3.84
N ASN A 42 -1.42 -17.59 4.35
CA ASN A 42 -0.52 -18.74 4.44
C ASN A 42 -0.34 -19.45 3.10
N PHE A 43 -1.37 -19.40 2.24
CA PHE A 43 -1.35 -20.09 0.96
C PHE A 43 -1.00 -19.13 -0.17
N TYR A 44 -0.12 -19.57 -1.07
CA TYR A 44 0.28 -18.81 -2.26
C TYR A 44 -0.91 -18.37 -3.11
N THR A 45 -1.91 -19.25 -3.27
CA THR A 45 -3.14 -18.95 -4.03
C THR A 45 -3.96 -17.81 -3.42
N GLU A 46 -4.00 -17.70 -2.08
CA GLU A 46 -4.66 -16.59 -1.39
C GLU A 46 -3.91 -15.27 -1.60
N GLN A 47 -2.58 -15.31 -1.55
CA GLN A 47 -1.73 -14.15 -1.81
C GLN A 47 -1.96 -13.63 -3.24
N VAL A 48 -1.93 -14.53 -4.23
CA VAL A 48 -2.19 -14.21 -5.63
C VAL A 48 -3.60 -13.65 -5.83
N ASN A 49 -4.61 -14.30 -5.25
CA ASN A 49 -6.00 -13.83 -5.34
C ASN A 49 -6.17 -12.41 -4.77
N ALA A 50 -5.49 -12.10 -3.67
CA ALA A 50 -5.50 -10.74 -3.10
C ALA A 50 -4.89 -9.72 -4.08
N ILE A 51 -3.75 -10.04 -4.70
CA ILE A 51 -3.10 -9.18 -5.70
C ILE A 51 -4.01 -8.97 -6.91
N VAL A 52 -4.60 -10.03 -7.45
CA VAL A 52 -5.48 -9.97 -8.62
C VAL A 52 -6.73 -9.12 -8.34
N ARG A 53 -7.27 -9.17 -7.12
CA ARG A 53 -8.49 -8.44 -6.74
C ARG A 53 -8.27 -6.97 -6.35
N LEU A 54 -7.04 -6.54 -6.10
CA LEU A 54 -6.73 -5.16 -5.75
C LEU A 54 -7.29 -4.18 -6.80
N THR A 55 -8.04 -3.16 -6.38
CA THR A 55 -8.51 -2.11 -7.29
C THR A 55 -7.67 -0.84 -7.15
N PRO A 56 -7.63 0.04 -8.18
CA PRO A 56 -6.97 1.33 -8.06
C PRO A 56 -7.51 2.14 -6.88
N ASN A 57 -8.83 2.18 -6.67
CA ASN A 57 -9.44 2.91 -5.56
C ASN A 57 -8.91 2.42 -4.20
N GLN A 58 -8.89 1.10 -3.97
CA GLN A 58 -8.34 0.54 -2.73
C GLN A 58 -6.88 0.93 -2.50
N TYR A 59 -6.07 0.98 -3.56
CA TYR A 59 -4.68 1.42 -3.48
C TYR A 59 -4.56 2.92 -3.16
N PHE A 60 -5.33 3.79 -3.82
CA PHE A 60 -5.27 5.24 -3.60
C PHE A 60 -5.91 5.69 -2.28
N ASP A 61 -6.96 5.02 -1.82
CA ASP A 61 -7.54 5.23 -0.49
C ASP A 61 -6.48 4.99 0.59
N PHE A 62 -5.73 3.89 0.47
CA PHE A 62 -4.60 3.60 1.36
C PHE A 62 -3.49 4.66 1.29
N ARG A 63 -3.07 5.05 0.08
CA ARG A 63 -2.04 6.09 -0.09
C ARG A 63 -2.45 7.40 0.57
N THR A 64 -3.73 7.76 0.47
CA THR A 64 -4.30 8.94 1.11
C THR A 64 -4.27 8.83 2.63
N MET A 65 -4.67 7.68 3.19
CA MET A 65 -4.56 7.42 4.63
C MET A 65 -3.11 7.52 5.13
N GLN A 66 -2.14 6.95 4.41
CA GLN A 66 -0.72 7.05 4.78
C GLN A 66 -0.24 8.49 4.85
N ILE A 67 -0.57 9.31 3.84
CA ILE A 67 -0.19 10.73 3.80
C ILE A 67 -0.77 11.44 5.03
N GLN A 68 -2.05 11.22 5.35
CA GLN A 68 -2.69 11.83 6.51
C GLN A 68 -2.04 11.40 7.83
N THR A 69 -1.72 10.11 8.01
CA THR A 69 -1.08 9.61 9.24
C THR A 69 0.38 10.03 9.40
N ASN A 70 1.08 10.26 8.28
CA ASN A 70 2.47 10.74 8.31
C ASN A 70 2.57 12.26 8.48
N GLN A 71 1.49 13.01 8.18
CA GLN A 71 1.41 14.46 8.38
C GLN A 71 0.98 14.87 9.80
N SER A 72 0.54 13.92 10.63
CA SER A 72 0.35 14.17 12.07
C SER A 72 1.72 14.37 12.72
N THR A 73 2.05 15.65 12.97
CA THR A 73 2.85 16.14 14.10
C THR A 73 2.98 15.07 15.17
N THR A 74 4.19 14.54 15.39
CA THR A 74 4.42 13.61 16.49
C THR A 74 4.17 14.35 17.81
N LEU A 75 3.86 13.65 18.89
CA LEU A 75 3.74 14.26 20.24
C LEU A 75 5.01 15.04 20.64
N GLU A 76 6.13 14.78 19.98
CA GLU A 76 7.43 15.42 20.14
C GLU A 76 7.49 16.83 19.53
N ASP A 77 6.61 17.15 18.58
CA ASP A 77 6.49 18.47 17.95
C ASP A 77 5.48 19.39 18.69
N ILE A 78 4.80 18.89 19.73
CA ILE A 78 3.94 19.70 20.60
C ILE A 78 4.85 20.41 21.61
N ASP A 79 5.10 21.70 21.38
CA ASP A 79 5.82 22.52 22.34
C ASP A 79 4.93 22.85 23.55
N PHE A 80 5.19 22.18 24.67
CA PHE A 80 4.51 22.45 25.95
C PHE A 80 5.05 23.71 26.66
N SER A 81 5.99 24.45 26.05
CA SER A 81 6.55 25.68 26.63
C SER A 81 5.51 26.79 26.83
N GLU A 82 4.37 26.74 26.12
CA GLU A 82 3.26 27.68 26.32
C GLU A 82 2.29 27.27 27.45
N LEU A 83 2.51 26.11 28.09
CA LEU A 83 1.63 25.57 29.15
C LEU A 83 2.14 25.85 30.58
N PHE A 84 3.27 26.54 30.75
CA PHE A 84 3.82 26.95 32.05
C PHE A 84 4.33 28.39 32.06
#